data_AF-A0A212UFF3-F1
#
_entry.id   AF-A0A212UFF3-F1
#
_cell.length_a   1.000
_cell.length_b   1.000
_cell.length_c   1.000
_cell.angle_alpha   90.00
_cell.angle_beta   90.00
_cell.angle_gamma   90.00
#
_symmetry.space_group_name_H-M   'P 1'
#
loop_
_entity.id
_entity.type
_entity.pdbx_description
1 polymer ?
#
loop_
_entity_poly.entity_id
_entity_poly.type
_entity_poly.pdbx_seq_one_letter_code
_entity_poly.pdbx_strand_id
1 'polypeptide(L)'
;MLISQNPLSHLPLRASLVALTIGLGACATPHPLTRSNELQHTMTTTFYNRQLNTSLLLNGDYDLELHPKNKPDDVTKARLKQLGLSRRQSAVLFTGQTNLTPTYRLRSLRITGNPNWRALGFQENGTGRFQHTGTVGADLLMEYAAPLPDNQGWLYLIATDEASSRADTSIKDRSYEMDAEFVTFTFPSVQQGRWPRVVSPVRLANDAFLSRPNGDYLAPLSALAQSRHAPSAGNDPSIDGMLWQMLQQYHAMAGNTDSVEYFQQQGWNNVRIPAPISPTDTTHRPNSAPTDTLVSVDAVPEILRKTAGVQVVMLNESHTFGRHRALAAALLPGLYQQGFRYLALETLEDTAANTLNPLPLKAGFYTREATYANMIRTARRMGFTLVAYEATRDQKERELGEATNLYNAVRHDPAAKVFVYGGGAHINRLVMPSQVDKKWMAQQLIDLTGWRILSVNQARMSNEARSGLAAVPIGTAQVVYQLRKGKRLSPYPENDLVVRNNLDLAQLPLPYSDATNAQPVSLDVRPFKPTATTGRRMLQLYLQSELAVREDISPVYTHELRPSDDVLAIHLVPGRYVYRVLSEKLKEEKREELMVR
;
A
#
# COMPACT_ATOMS: atom_id res chain seq x y z
N MET A 1 22.59 40.83 30.37
CA MET A 1 24.03 40.65 30.61
C MET A 1 24.14 39.58 31.68
N LEU A 2 24.67 38.40 31.32
CA LEU A 2 25.42 37.40 32.11
C LEU A 2 24.96 37.10 33.57
N ILE A 3 24.91 35.89 34.14
CA ILE A 3 25.16 34.48 33.81
C ILE A 3 25.25 33.78 35.21
N SER A 4 25.06 32.46 35.28
CA SER A 4 25.74 31.53 36.24
C SER A 4 25.26 31.41 37.69
N GLN A 5 25.36 30.27 38.38
CA GLN A 5 25.64 28.85 38.10
C GLN A 5 25.40 28.11 39.44
N ASN A 6 25.01 26.82 39.37
CA ASN A 6 25.24 25.77 40.39
C ASN A 6 26.75 25.71 40.80
N PRO A 7 27.21 25.12 41.94
CA PRO A 7 27.17 23.65 42.14
C PRO A 7 27.39 23.13 43.60
N LEU A 8 27.59 21.80 43.73
CA LEU A 8 28.38 21.00 44.72
C LEU A 8 27.58 19.78 45.25
N SER A 9 27.87 18.52 44.85
CA SER A 9 28.98 17.59 45.23
C SER A 9 28.79 16.93 46.62
N HIS A 10 29.20 15.70 46.99
CA HIS A 10 29.79 14.50 46.35
C HIS A 10 29.85 13.35 47.43
N LEU A 11 29.76 12.06 46.99
CA LEU A 11 30.52 10.84 47.43
C LEU A 11 30.21 10.12 48.80
N PRO A 12 30.62 8.83 49.06
CA PRO A 12 30.99 7.68 48.18
C PRO A 12 30.75 6.18 48.68
N LEU A 13 31.07 5.19 47.78
CA LEU A 13 31.75 3.85 47.98
C LEU A 13 30.97 2.68 48.67
N ARG A 14 30.91 1.39 48.22
CA ARG A 14 31.85 0.47 47.53
C ARG A 14 31.15 -0.74 46.83
N ALA A 15 31.66 -1.07 45.64
CA ALA A 15 31.94 -2.37 44.98
C ALA A 15 31.13 -3.67 45.24
N SER A 16 30.63 -4.26 44.15
CA SER A 16 30.90 -5.67 43.77
C SER A 16 30.75 -5.86 42.25
N LEU A 17 31.80 -6.42 41.65
CA LEU A 17 31.93 -6.81 40.25
C LEU A 17 30.98 -7.98 39.93
N VAL A 18 30.17 -7.85 38.87
CA VAL A 18 29.80 -8.98 38.01
C VAL A 18 29.98 -8.50 36.58
N ALA A 19 30.88 -9.15 35.86
CA ALA A 19 31.08 -8.93 34.44
C ALA A 19 29.83 -9.35 33.66
N LEU A 20 29.21 -8.43 32.94
CA LEU A 20 28.44 -8.76 31.74
C LEU A 20 28.94 -7.88 30.60
N THR A 21 29.44 -8.57 29.60
CA THR A 21 29.99 -8.11 28.34
C THR A 21 29.04 -7.14 27.65
N ILE A 22 29.59 -5.99 27.26
CA ILE A 22 29.01 -5.04 26.32
C ILE A 22 28.86 -5.76 24.98
N GLY A 23 27.62 -5.95 24.55
CA GLY A 23 27.25 -6.36 23.20
C GLY A 23 26.43 -5.26 22.53
N LEU A 24 27.10 -4.17 22.14
CA LEU A 24 26.62 -3.30 21.07
C LEU A 24 26.74 -4.09 19.76
N GLY A 25 25.63 -4.32 19.06
CA GLY A 25 25.65 -5.03 17.78
C GLY A 25 24.29 -5.06 17.09
N ALA A 26 24.06 -4.05 16.26
CA ALA A 26 23.12 -3.99 15.14
C ALA A 26 21.62 -4.19 15.41
N CYS A 27 20.90 -3.07 15.53
CA CYS A 27 19.58 -2.95 14.95
C CYS A 27 19.64 -3.41 13.49
N ALA A 28 19.02 -4.54 13.16
CA ALA A 28 18.79 -4.90 11.78
C ALA A 28 17.91 -3.82 11.15
N THR A 29 18.46 -3.11 10.17
CA THR A 29 17.70 -2.25 9.25
C THR A 29 16.53 -3.04 8.67
N PRO A 30 15.34 -2.42 8.47
CA PRO A 30 14.23 -3.09 7.80
C PRO A 30 14.71 -3.64 6.46
N HIS A 31 14.50 -4.93 6.25
CA HIS A 31 15.08 -5.67 5.15
C HIS A 31 14.58 -5.06 3.81
N PRO A 32 15.45 -4.44 3.00
CA PRO A 32 15.07 -4.10 1.64
C PRO A 32 14.76 -5.42 0.95
N LEU A 33 13.63 -5.54 0.26
CA LEU A 33 13.41 -6.62 -0.71
C LEU A 33 14.73 -6.80 -1.48
N THR A 34 15.30 -8.01 -1.46
CA THR A 34 16.71 -8.27 -1.80
C THR A 34 17.17 -7.53 -3.07
N ARG A 35 18.45 -7.14 -3.18
CA ARG A 35 19.00 -6.45 -4.38
C ARG A 35 18.73 -7.18 -5.69
N SER A 36 18.39 -8.48 -5.65
CA SER A 36 17.87 -9.24 -6.80
C SER A 36 16.70 -8.57 -7.52
N ASN A 37 15.93 -7.71 -6.84
CA ASN A 37 14.78 -7.00 -7.39
C ASN A 37 15.13 -5.64 -8.05
N GLU A 38 16.40 -5.20 -7.97
CA GLU A 38 16.83 -3.85 -8.38
C GLU A 38 17.17 -3.71 -9.87
N LEU A 39 17.48 -4.80 -10.60
CA LEU A 39 18.01 -4.74 -11.98
C LEU A 39 17.02 -5.12 -13.10
N GLN A 40 16.05 -5.99 -12.84
CA GLN A 40 15.00 -6.34 -13.82
C GLN A 40 13.64 -5.70 -13.54
N HIS A 41 13.54 -4.85 -12.50
CA HIS A 41 12.32 -4.13 -12.12
C HIS A 41 11.10 -5.03 -11.80
N THR A 42 11.29 -6.35 -11.67
CA THR A 42 10.27 -7.31 -11.25
C THR A 42 10.72 -7.98 -9.94
N MET A 43 9.76 -8.24 -9.04
CA MET A 43 10.04 -8.80 -7.71
C MET A 43 10.01 -10.34 -7.70
N THR A 44 9.79 -10.98 -8.86
CA THR A 44 9.47 -12.42 -8.96
C THR A 44 9.71 -12.98 -10.38
N THR A 45 10.03 -14.27 -10.51
CA THR A 45 10.07 -15.00 -11.78
C THR A 45 8.91 -15.99 -11.91
N THR A 46 8.10 -15.91 -12.97
CA THR A 46 7.11 -16.94 -13.31
C THR A 46 7.56 -17.83 -14.45
N PHE A 47 7.26 -19.12 -14.35
CA PHE A 47 7.35 -20.00 -15.50
C PHE A 47 6.20 -21.00 -15.54
N TYR A 48 5.95 -21.49 -16.74
CA TYR A 48 4.96 -22.55 -17.01
C TYR A 48 5.70 -23.77 -17.55
N ASN A 49 5.61 -24.88 -16.82
CA ASN A 49 6.12 -26.17 -17.30
C ASN A 49 5.03 -26.85 -18.14
N ARG A 50 5.25 -26.90 -19.45
CA ARG A 50 4.31 -27.50 -20.40
C ARG A 50 4.10 -28.99 -20.19
N GLN A 51 5.11 -29.73 -19.72
CA GLN A 51 5.03 -31.17 -19.52
C GLN A 51 4.17 -31.53 -18.30
N LEU A 52 4.20 -30.71 -17.27
CA LEU A 52 3.39 -30.90 -16.06
C LEU A 52 2.08 -30.11 -16.07
N ASN A 53 1.83 -29.31 -17.12
CA ASN A 53 0.74 -28.34 -17.17
C ASN A 53 0.62 -27.54 -15.85
N THR A 54 1.76 -27.09 -15.33
CA THR A 54 1.88 -26.48 -14.01
C THR A 54 2.64 -25.17 -14.10
N SER A 55 2.13 -24.15 -13.42
CA SER A 55 2.84 -22.87 -13.26
C SER A 55 3.39 -22.72 -11.84
N LEU A 56 4.53 -22.02 -11.73
CA LEU A 56 5.15 -21.63 -10.47
C LEU A 56 5.52 -20.14 -10.52
N LEU A 57 5.46 -19.50 -9.35
CA LEU A 57 5.96 -18.15 -9.08
C LEU A 57 7.13 -18.27 -8.12
N LEU A 58 8.26 -17.64 -8.41
CA LEU A 58 9.46 -17.55 -7.56
C LEU A 58 9.66 -16.09 -7.12
N ASN A 59 10.02 -15.84 -5.87
CA ASN A 59 10.32 -14.48 -5.37
C ASN A 59 11.81 -14.15 -5.63
N GLY A 60 12.05 -13.08 -6.38
CA GLY A 60 13.36 -12.70 -6.93
C GLY A 60 13.52 -12.98 -8.43
N ASP A 61 14.52 -12.34 -9.02
CA ASP A 61 14.90 -12.46 -10.43
C ASP A 61 15.85 -13.65 -10.67
N TYR A 62 15.29 -14.76 -11.13
CA TYR A 62 16.02 -15.96 -11.51
C TYR A 62 16.18 -16.06 -13.02
N ASP A 63 17.42 -16.27 -13.45
CA ASP A 63 17.69 -16.84 -14.77
C ASP A 63 17.36 -18.33 -14.72
N LEU A 64 16.29 -18.73 -15.42
CA LEU A 64 15.76 -20.10 -15.39
C LEU A 64 16.16 -20.89 -16.63
N GLU A 65 16.82 -22.03 -16.40
CA GLU A 65 17.00 -23.06 -17.41
C GLU A 65 15.85 -24.06 -17.30
N LEU A 66 14.94 -24.03 -18.28
CA LEU A 66 13.85 -24.99 -18.41
C LEU A 66 14.36 -26.22 -19.16
N HIS A 67 14.23 -27.41 -18.56
CA HIS A 67 14.79 -28.66 -19.07
C HIS A 67 16.33 -28.73 -19.10
N PRO A 68 17.01 -28.49 -17.97
CA PRO A 68 18.44 -28.77 -17.87
C PRO A 68 18.68 -30.23 -18.19
N LYS A 69 19.89 -30.58 -18.67
CA LYS A 69 20.29 -31.99 -18.92
C LYS A 69 19.74 -32.84 -17.76
N ASN A 70 18.93 -33.86 -18.06
CA ASN A 70 18.12 -34.68 -17.12
C ASN A 70 18.89 -35.36 -15.94
N LYS A 71 20.12 -34.97 -15.65
CA LYS A 71 20.96 -35.46 -14.58
C LYS A 71 21.07 -34.36 -13.52
N PRO A 72 20.59 -34.61 -12.28
CA PRO A 72 20.84 -33.70 -11.17
C PRO A 72 22.35 -33.50 -10.96
N ASP A 73 22.75 -32.33 -10.47
CA ASP A 73 24.14 -32.07 -10.08
C ASP A 73 24.55 -32.98 -8.90
N ASP A 74 25.86 -33.04 -8.59
CA ASP A 74 26.37 -33.94 -7.56
C ASP A 74 25.87 -33.61 -6.15
N VAL A 75 25.60 -32.33 -5.89
CA VAL A 75 24.99 -31.85 -4.64
C VAL A 75 23.56 -32.40 -4.49
N THR A 76 22.73 -32.23 -5.52
CA THR A 76 21.34 -32.70 -5.55
C THR A 76 21.29 -34.24 -5.47
N LYS A 77 22.19 -34.94 -6.16
CA LYS A 77 22.31 -36.40 -6.07
C LYS A 77 22.63 -36.88 -4.65
N ALA A 78 23.58 -36.23 -3.99
CA ALA A 78 23.95 -36.57 -2.62
C ALA A 78 22.76 -36.32 -1.67
N ARG A 79 22.04 -35.22 -1.86
CA ARG A 79 20.87 -34.90 -1.05
C ARG A 79 19.70 -35.88 -1.25
N LEU A 80 19.36 -36.22 -2.50
CA LEU A 80 18.35 -37.25 -2.78
C LEU A 80 18.70 -38.59 -2.13
N LYS A 81 19.99 -38.98 -2.15
CA LYS A 81 20.47 -40.21 -1.48
C LYS A 81 20.27 -40.14 0.04
N GLN A 82 20.55 -39.00 0.68
CA GLN A 82 20.31 -38.79 2.12
C GLN A 82 18.82 -38.92 2.47
N LEU A 83 17.94 -38.47 1.59
CA LEU A 83 16.49 -38.55 1.75
C LEU A 83 15.91 -39.91 1.34
N GLY A 84 16.75 -40.89 0.96
CA GLY A 84 16.29 -42.20 0.49
C GLY A 84 15.52 -42.16 -0.84
N LEU A 85 15.61 -41.07 -1.60
CA LEU A 85 14.95 -40.89 -2.89
C LEU A 85 15.87 -41.35 -4.03
N SER A 86 15.38 -42.25 -4.88
CA SER A 86 16.15 -42.73 -6.02
C SER A 86 16.12 -41.75 -7.21
N ARG A 87 17.15 -41.80 -8.07
CA ARG A 87 17.15 -41.04 -9.32
C ARG A 87 16.00 -41.37 -10.26
N ARG A 88 15.39 -42.55 -10.14
CA ARG A 88 14.23 -42.95 -10.93
C ARG A 88 12.95 -42.30 -10.44
N GLN A 89 12.92 -41.88 -9.17
CA GLN A 89 11.79 -41.18 -8.58
C GLN A 89 11.84 -39.68 -8.79
N SER A 90 12.99 -39.13 -9.20
CA SER A 90 13.22 -37.69 -9.34
C SER A 90 13.50 -37.30 -10.79
N ALA A 91 12.82 -36.29 -11.31
CA ALA A 91 13.14 -35.67 -12.60
C ALA A 91 13.36 -34.17 -12.42
N VAL A 92 14.48 -33.62 -12.90
CA VAL A 92 14.74 -32.18 -12.82
C VAL A 92 13.79 -31.45 -13.78
N LEU A 93 13.11 -30.42 -13.27
CA LEU A 93 12.15 -29.63 -14.04
C LEU A 93 12.77 -28.35 -14.57
N PHE A 94 13.49 -27.65 -13.70
CA PHE A 94 14.23 -26.45 -14.02
C PHE A 94 15.33 -26.21 -13.00
N THR A 95 16.31 -25.43 -13.39
CA THR A 95 17.30 -24.82 -12.49
C THR A 95 17.22 -23.31 -12.62
N GLY A 96 17.57 -22.60 -11.55
CA GLY A 96 17.53 -21.15 -11.51
C GLY A 96 18.72 -20.59 -10.77
N GLN A 97 19.16 -19.40 -11.17
CA GLN A 97 20.17 -18.65 -10.42
C GLN A 97 19.82 -17.17 -10.44
N THR A 98 19.95 -16.49 -9.30
CA THR A 98 19.91 -15.02 -9.29
C THR A 98 21.24 -14.46 -9.75
N ASN A 99 21.21 -13.40 -10.56
CA ASN A 99 22.42 -12.73 -11.06
C ASN A 99 22.95 -11.64 -10.11
N LEU A 100 22.52 -11.69 -8.85
CA LEU A 100 22.68 -10.62 -7.86
C LEU A 100 23.05 -11.19 -6.48
N THR A 101 23.43 -10.30 -5.57
CA THR A 101 23.72 -10.62 -4.17
C THR A 101 22.47 -10.34 -3.31
N PRO A 102 21.93 -11.30 -2.53
CA PRO A 102 22.40 -12.67 -2.35
C PRO A 102 22.21 -13.53 -3.60
N THR A 103 23.17 -14.41 -3.85
CA THR A 103 23.10 -15.35 -4.96
C THR A 103 22.36 -16.60 -4.49
N TYR A 104 21.12 -16.75 -4.96
CA TYR A 104 20.31 -17.94 -4.73
C TYR A 104 20.43 -18.88 -5.91
N ARG A 105 20.72 -20.15 -5.64
CA ARG A 105 20.58 -21.22 -6.63
C ARG A 105 19.37 -22.07 -6.34
N LEU A 106 18.60 -22.32 -7.38
CA LEU A 106 17.34 -23.02 -7.32
C LEU A 106 17.41 -24.30 -8.15
N ARG A 107 16.95 -25.41 -7.58
CA ARG A 107 16.72 -26.66 -8.29
C ARG A 107 15.32 -27.14 -8.01
N SER A 108 14.58 -27.45 -9.07
CA SER A 108 13.26 -28.06 -8.93
C SER A 108 13.24 -29.44 -9.53
N LEU A 109 12.62 -30.36 -8.80
CA LEU A 109 12.45 -31.74 -9.19
C LEU A 109 10.99 -32.14 -9.07
N ARG A 110 10.50 -32.95 -10.00
CA ARG A 110 9.32 -33.78 -9.79
C ARG A 110 9.75 -35.02 -9.02
N ILE A 111 9.13 -35.28 -7.87
CA ILE A 111 9.26 -36.51 -7.11
C ILE A 111 8.00 -37.36 -7.31
N THR A 112 8.18 -38.62 -7.67
CA THR A 112 7.09 -39.60 -7.83
C THR A 112 6.96 -40.51 -6.61
N GLY A 113 5.77 -41.07 -6.42
CA GLY A 113 5.41 -41.83 -5.22
C GLY A 113 4.88 -40.93 -4.10
N ASN A 114 4.83 -41.48 -2.88
CA ASN A 114 4.31 -40.77 -1.71
C ASN A 114 5.34 -40.76 -0.56
N PRO A 115 6.35 -39.88 -0.62
CA PRO A 115 7.37 -39.78 0.41
C PRO A 115 6.75 -39.40 1.76
N ASN A 116 7.19 -40.03 2.84
CA ASN A 116 6.83 -39.60 4.19
C ASN A 116 7.71 -38.42 4.59
N TRP A 117 7.34 -37.22 4.14
CA TRP A 117 8.12 -35.99 4.34
C TRP A 117 8.48 -35.73 5.81
N ARG A 118 7.57 -36.02 6.75
CA ARG A 118 7.83 -35.89 8.19
C ARG A 118 8.93 -36.82 8.66
N ALA A 119 8.90 -38.09 8.24
CA ALA A 119 9.96 -39.05 8.55
C ALA A 119 11.31 -38.68 7.90
N LEU A 120 11.27 -37.89 6.82
CA LEU A 120 12.45 -37.34 6.15
C LEU A 120 12.95 -36.02 6.79
N GLY A 121 12.38 -35.61 7.92
CA GLY A 121 12.81 -34.43 8.68
C GLY A 121 12.15 -33.12 8.23
N PHE A 122 11.16 -33.16 7.35
CA PHE A 122 10.44 -31.95 6.95
C PHE A 122 9.33 -31.61 7.95
N GLN A 123 9.13 -30.32 8.16
CA GLN A 123 8.02 -29.76 8.92
C GLN A 123 6.89 -29.39 7.97
N GLU A 124 5.65 -29.68 8.37
CA GLU A 124 4.49 -29.28 7.57
C GLU A 124 4.23 -27.78 7.74
N ASN A 125 4.11 -27.07 6.61
CA ASN A 125 3.87 -25.63 6.57
C ASN A 125 2.73 -25.31 5.58
N GLY A 126 1.50 -25.45 6.07
CA GLY A 126 0.27 -25.41 5.27
C GLY A 126 -0.19 -26.80 4.83
N THR A 127 -1.44 -26.91 4.41
CA THR A 127 -2.08 -28.21 4.11
C THR A 127 -1.32 -28.98 3.04
N GLY A 128 -0.68 -30.08 3.41
CA GLY A 128 0.04 -30.96 2.49
C GLY A 128 1.35 -30.38 1.93
N ARG A 129 1.91 -29.35 2.55
CA ARG A 129 3.15 -28.69 2.12
C ARG A 129 4.22 -28.86 3.18
N PHE A 130 5.45 -29.14 2.76
CA PHE A 130 6.52 -29.53 3.67
C PHE A 130 7.77 -28.70 3.43
N GLN A 131 8.48 -28.34 4.49
CA GLN A 131 9.70 -27.55 4.41
C GLN A 131 10.80 -28.12 5.32
N HIS A 132 12.05 -27.89 4.95
CA HIS A 132 13.22 -28.21 5.75
C HIS A 132 14.31 -27.16 5.53
N THR A 133 14.93 -26.70 6.62
CA THR A 133 16.03 -25.73 6.57
C THR A 133 17.28 -26.40 7.13
N GLY A 134 18.41 -26.21 6.47
CA GLY A 134 19.69 -26.79 6.86
C GLY A 134 20.86 -26.06 6.22
N THR A 135 21.99 -26.76 6.06
CA THR A 135 23.19 -26.22 5.41
C THR A 135 23.83 -27.25 4.47
N VAL A 136 24.53 -26.76 3.45
CA VAL A 136 25.41 -27.56 2.58
C VAL A 136 26.78 -26.91 2.57
N GLY A 137 27.73 -27.48 3.31
CA GLY A 137 29.00 -26.81 3.55
C GLY A 137 28.77 -25.51 4.35
N ALA A 138 29.19 -24.36 3.80
CA ALA A 138 28.98 -23.04 4.38
C ALA A 138 27.65 -22.37 3.92
N ASP A 139 27.00 -22.94 2.90
CA ASP A 139 25.80 -22.38 2.28
C ASP A 139 24.56 -22.74 3.09
N LEU A 140 23.63 -21.80 3.17
CA LEU A 140 22.32 -22.02 3.77
C LEU A 140 21.44 -22.76 2.75
N LEU A 141 20.69 -23.76 3.22
CA LEU A 141 19.82 -24.61 2.42
C LEU A 141 18.38 -24.49 2.90
N MET A 142 17.44 -24.33 1.96
CA MET A 142 16.02 -24.49 2.21
C MET A 142 15.41 -25.41 1.17
N GLU A 143 14.60 -26.33 1.64
CA GLU A 143 13.97 -27.36 0.86
C GLU A 143 12.47 -27.32 1.09
N TYR A 144 11.72 -27.51 0.01
CA TYR A 144 10.28 -27.45 0.03
C TYR A 144 9.67 -28.55 -0.83
N ALA A 145 8.59 -29.17 -0.36
CA ALA A 145 7.81 -30.14 -1.11
C ALA A 145 6.32 -29.79 -1.07
N ALA A 146 5.69 -29.79 -2.24
CA ALA A 146 4.24 -29.63 -2.38
C ALA A 146 3.67 -30.63 -3.39
N PRO A 147 2.41 -31.08 -3.23
CA PRO A 147 1.77 -31.92 -4.22
C PRO A 147 1.67 -31.18 -5.55
N LEU A 148 1.89 -31.92 -6.65
CA LEU A 148 1.56 -31.41 -7.97
C LEU A 148 0.03 -31.33 -8.13
N PRO A 149 -0.50 -30.38 -8.94
CA PRO A 149 -1.95 -30.19 -9.09
C PRO A 149 -2.69 -31.41 -9.65
N ASP A 150 -1.99 -32.28 -10.39
CA ASP A 150 -2.53 -33.54 -10.92
C ASP A 150 -2.54 -34.68 -9.89
N ASN A 151 -2.04 -34.44 -8.67
CA ASN A 151 -1.82 -35.42 -7.60
C ASN A 151 -0.96 -36.63 -8.00
N GLN A 152 -0.18 -36.55 -9.08
CA GLN A 152 0.69 -37.65 -9.57
C GLN A 152 2.16 -37.50 -9.13
N GLY A 153 2.37 -36.84 -7.99
CA GLY A 153 3.68 -36.65 -7.40
C GLY A 153 3.80 -35.30 -6.69
N TRP A 154 5.04 -34.88 -6.51
CA TRP A 154 5.40 -33.72 -5.72
C TRP A 154 6.34 -32.81 -6.51
N LEU A 155 6.14 -31.51 -6.38
CA LEU A 155 7.15 -30.51 -6.69
C LEU A 155 8.10 -30.43 -5.49
N TYR A 156 9.38 -30.73 -5.72
CA TYR A 156 10.45 -30.61 -4.74
C TYR A 156 11.40 -29.49 -5.15
N LEU A 157 11.53 -28.47 -4.32
CA LEU A 157 12.35 -27.28 -4.58
C LEU A 157 13.50 -27.22 -3.58
N ILE A 158 14.69 -26.91 -4.07
CA ILE A 158 15.91 -26.76 -3.29
C ILE A 158 16.47 -25.38 -3.60
N ALA A 159 16.50 -24.49 -2.60
CA ALA A 159 17.10 -23.17 -2.66
C ALA A 159 18.37 -23.15 -1.79
N THR A 160 19.46 -22.59 -2.33
CA THR A 160 20.71 -22.38 -1.57
C THR A 160 21.16 -20.94 -1.67
N ASP A 161 21.43 -20.30 -0.52
CA ASP A 161 22.09 -18.99 -0.43
C ASP A 161 23.59 -19.19 -0.24
N GLU A 162 24.36 -18.72 -1.24
CA GLU A 162 25.81 -18.87 -1.26
C GLU A 162 26.50 -17.98 -0.22
N ALA A 163 27.24 -18.59 0.70
CA ALA A 163 27.98 -17.86 1.73
C ALA A 163 29.01 -16.87 1.14
N SER A 164 29.61 -17.21 0.00
CA SER A 164 30.53 -16.32 -0.72
C SER A 164 29.88 -15.05 -1.24
N SER A 165 28.57 -15.05 -1.47
CA SER A 165 27.85 -13.84 -1.88
C SER A 165 27.71 -12.84 -0.73
N ARG A 166 27.81 -13.30 0.53
CA ARG A 166 27.54 -12.53 1.75
C ARG A 166 28.44 -12.92 2.92
N ALA A 167 29.73 -12.69 2.76
CA ALA A 167 30.74 -13.14 3.73
C ALA A 167 30.62 -12.49 5.13
N ASP A 168 29.92 -11.36 5.26
CA ASP A 168 29.75 -10.58 6.49
C ASP A 168 28.42 -10.82 7.21
N THR A 169 27.51 -11.64 6.66
CA THR A 169 26.19 -11.89 7.27
C THR A 169 26.10 -13.25 7.96
N SER A 170 25.54 -13.28 9.18
CA SER A 170 25.37 -14.52 9.95
C SER A 170 24.41 -15.51 9.27
N ILE A 171 24.59 -16.82 9.47
CA ILE A 171 23.66 -17.85 8.97
C ILE A 171 22.24 -17.63 9.50
N LYS A 172 22.11 -17.14 10.74
CA LYS A 172 20.82 -16.87 11.38
C LYS A 172 20.05 -15.77 10.63
N ASP A 173 20.72 -14.69 10.28
CA ASP A 173 20.10 -13.57 9.56
C ASP A 173 19.77 -13.99 8.13
N ARG A 174 20.72 -14.66 7.43
CA ARG A 174 20.47 -15.27 6.11
C ARG A 174 19.25 -16.20 6.11
N SER A 175 19.06 -16.99 7.18
CA SER A 175 17.91 -17.89 7.33
C SER A 175 16.59 -17.14 7.43
N TYR A 176 16.54 -16.06 8.21
CA TYR A 176 15.33 -15.26 8.37
C TYR A 176 14.92 -14.60 7.04
N GLU A 177 15.90 -14.13 6.27
CA GLU A 177 15.68 -13.49 4.98
C GLU A 177 15.22 -14.49 3.92
N MET A 178 15.89 -15.65 3.84
CA MET A 178 15.51 -16.71 2.89
C MET A 178 14.14 -17.29 3.21
N ASP A 179 13.76 -17.39 4.50
CA ASP A 179 12.41 -17.77 4.93
C ASP A 179 11.38 -16.73 4.47
N ALA A 180 11.66 -15.44 4.65
CA ALA A 180 10.76 -14.37 4.20
C ALA A 180 10.54 -14.42 2.67
N GLU A 181 11.60 -14.61 1.89
CA GLU A 181 11.58 -14.64 0.41
C GLU A 181 10.83 -15.86 -0.14
N PHE A 182 11.11 -17.06 0.37
CA PHE A 182 10.57 -18.29 -0.20
C PHE A 182 9.25 -18.70 0.45
N VAL A 183 9.17 -18.72 1.79
CA VAL A 183 8.00 -19.24 2.51
C VAL A 183 6.76 -18.35 2.35
N THR A 184 6.95 -17.03 2.39
CA THR A 184 5.84 -16.06 2.43
C THR A 184 5.28 -15.75 1.03
N PHE A 185 6.12 -15.74 -0.01
CA PHE A 185 5.75 -15.21 -1.33
C PHE A 185 5.75 -16.26 -2.47
N THR A 186 6.68 -17.21 -2.45
CA THR A 186 6.88 -18.17 -3.57
C THR A 186 5.87 -19.32 -3.53
N PHE A 187 5.56 -19.87 -2.35
CA PHE A 187 4.98 -21.22 -2.26
C PHE A 187 3.45 -21.40 -2.32
N PRO A 188 2.59 -20.39 -2.24
CA PRO A 188 1.17 -20.55 -2.57
C PRO A 188 0.90 -20.88 -4.05
N SER A 189 1.91 -20.83 -4.91
CA SER A 189 1.76 -20.58 -6.34
C SER A 189 1.72 -21.79 -7.29
N VAL A 190 1.89 -23.02 -6.77
CA VAL A 190 1.81 -24.23 -7.60
C VAL A 190 0.36 -24.42 -8.05
N GLN A 191 0.09 -24.21 -9.33
CA GLN A 191 -1.26 -24.28 -9.87
C GLN A 191 -1.31 -25.01 -11.22
N GLN A 192 -2.47 -25.63 -11.49
CA GLN A 192 -2.75 -26.29 -12.74
C GLN A 192 -3.04 -25.26 -13.84
N GLY A 193 -2.50 -25.48 -15.04
CA GLY A 193 -2.72 -24.61 -16.19
C GLY A 193 -1.83 -23.37 -16.19
N ARG A 194 -2.09 -22.49 -17.17
CA ARG A 194 -1.42 -21.19 -17.27
C ARG A 194 -2.09 -20.20 -16.31
N TRP A 195 -1.30 -19.27 -15.76
CA TRP A 195 -1.82 -18.13 -15.01
C TRP A 195 -2.91 -17.37 -15.82
N PRO A 196 -4.09 -17.07 -15.23
CA PRO A 196 -5.18 -16.41 -15.93
C PRO A 196 -4.81 -14.99 -16.36
N ARG A 197 -5.40 -14.55 -17.49
CA ARG A 197 -5.22 -13.21 -18.06
C ARG A 197 -5.95 -12.19 -17.17
N VAL A 198 -5.20 -11.25 -16.58
CA VAL A 198 -5.78 -10.18 -15.77
C VAL A 198 -6.27 -9.08 -16.72
N VAL A 199 -7.59 -8.98 -16.90
CA VAL A 199 -8.20 -8.02 -17.83
C VAL A 199 -8.43 -6.65 -17.17
N SER A 200 -8.53 -6.60 -15.83
CA SER A 200 -8.70 -5.35 -15.08
C SER A 200 -8.22 -5.52 -13.63
N PRO A 201 -7.11 -4.87 -13.21
CA PRO A 201 -6.64 -4.89 -11.83
C PRO A 201 -7.66 -4.33 -10.84
N VAL A 202 -8.43 -3.31 -11.26
CA VAL A 202 -9.52 -2.73 -10.45
C VAL A 202 -10.59 -3.77 -10.15
N ARG A 203 -11.07 -4.48 -11.17
CA ARG A 203 -12.09 -5.54 -10.99
C ARG A 203 -11.55 -6.66 -10.11
N LEU A 204 -10.32 -7.12 -10.38
CA LEU A 204 -9.69 -8.17 -9.60
C LEU A 204 -9.64 -7.81 -8.10
N ALA A 205 -9.15 -6.62 -7.79
CA ALA A 205 -9.03 -6.18 -6.41
C ALA A 205 -10.40 -6.00 -5.76
N ASN A 206 -11.38 -5.47 -6.50
CA ASN A 206 -12.75 -5.31 -6.03
C ASN A 206 -13.42 -6.66 -5.72
N ASP A 207 -13.30 -7.63 -6.62
CA ASP A 207 -13.90 -8.96 -6.47
C ASP A 207 -13.21 -9.73 -5.33
N ALA A 208 -11.89 -9.58 -5.16
CA ALA A 208 -11.16 -10.13 -4.03
C ALA A 208 -11.63 -9.53 -2.70
N PHE A 209 -11.81 -8.21 -2.64
CA PHE A 209 -12.30 -7.52 -1.44
C PHE A 209 -13.73 -7.98 -1.09
N LEU A 210 -14.60 -8.05 -2.09
CA LEU A 210 -16.01 -8.43 -1.95
C LEU A 210 -16.24 -9.95 -1.98
N SER A 211 -15.17 -10.76 -1.98
CA SER A 211 -15.27 -12.22 -1.95
C SER A 211 -16.01 -12.73 -0.70
N ARG A 212 -16.17 -11.88 0.32
CA ARG A 212 -16.96 -12.11 1.52
C ARG A 212 -17.89 -10.92 1.82
N PRO A 213 -19.00 -11.15 2.55
CA PRO A 213 -20.00 -10.12 2.83
C PRO A 213 -19.47 -8.87 3.55
N ASN A 214 -18.47 -9.03 4.44
CA ASN A 214 -17.96 -7.95 5.31
C ASN A 214 -16.64 -7.33 4.81
N GLY A 215 -16.22 -7.64 3.58
CA GLY A 215 -14.95 -7.18 3.03
C GLY A 215 -13.72 -7.94 3.54
N ASP A 216 -12.69 -8.05 2.70
CA ASP A 216 -11.39 -8.61 3.04
C ASP A 216 -10.28 -7.64 2.58
N TYR A 217 -9.54 -7.06 3.52
CA TYR A 217 -8.48 -6.10 3.21
C TYR A 217 -7.17 -6.78 2.78
N LEU A 218 -6.99 -8.07 3.08
CA LEU A 218 -5.77 -8.83 2.76
C LEU A 218 -5.89 -9.55 1.41
N ALA A 219 -7.08 -10.04 1.05
CA ALA A 219 -7.30 -10.75 -0.21
C ALA A 219 -6.95 -9.94 -1.47
N PRO A 220 -7.29 -8.64 -1.60
CA PRO A 220 -6.87 -7.82 -2.73
C PRO A 220 -5.37 -7.69 -2.85
N LEU A 221 -4.65 -7.57 -1.73
CA LEU A 221 -3.19 -7.52 -1.73
C LEU A 221 -2.60 -8.82 -2.26
N SER A 222 -3.12 -9.96 -1.81
CA SER A 222 -2.72 -11.28 -2.32
C SER A 222 -3.07 -11.46 -3.80
N ALA A 223 -4.28 -11.08 -4.22
CA ALA A 223 -4.74 -11.21 -5.60
C ALA A 223 -3.95 -10.30 -6.55
N LEU A 224 -3.75 -9.03 -6.18
CA LEU A 224 -3.01 -8.06 -6.98
C LEU A 224 -1.54 -8.45 -7.10
N ALA A 225 -0.91 -8.87 -6.00
CA ALA A 225 0.43 -9.43 -6.03
C ALA A 225 0.49 -10.60 -7.02
N GLN A 226 -0.33 -11.63 -6.84
CA GLN A 226 -0.41 -12.80 -7.75
C GLN A 226 -0.64 -12.41 -9.22
N SER A 227 -1.45 -11.38 -9.49
CA SER A 227 -1.84 -10.94 -10.83
C SER A 227 -0.76 -10.20 -11.60
N ARG A 228 0.18 -9.54 -10.90
CA ARG A 228 1.34 -8.86 -11.50
C ARG A 228 2.25 -9.82 -12.25
N HIS A 229 2.04 -11.11 -12.01
CA HIS A 229 2.85 -12.20 -12.48
C HIS A 229 2.19 -12.98 -13.63
N ALA A 230 1.03 -12.53 -14.14
CA ALA A 230 0.44 -13.08 -15.36
C ALA A 230 1.22 -12.62 -16.61
N PRO A 231 1.67 -13.51 -17.52
CA PRO A 231 2.52 -13.19 -18.68
C PRO A 231 1.99 -12.13 -19.66
N SER A 232 0.71 -11.74 -19.52
CA SER A 232 0.05 -10.73 -20.35
C SER A 232 0.00 -9.34 -19.74
N ALA A 233 0.27 -9.18 -18.43
CA ALA A 233 0.28 -7.87 -17.78
C ALA A 233 1.59 -7.10 -18.07
N GLY A 234 2.71 -7.82 -18.22
CA GLY A 234 4.02 -7.24 -18.49
C GLY A 234 4.19 -6.57 -19.87
N ASN A 235 3.19 -6.68 -20.77
CA ASN A 235 3.26 -6.11 -22.13
C ASN A 235 2.25 -4.97 -22.37
N ASP A 236 1.40 -4.61 -21.40
CA ASP A 236 0.50 -3.46 -21.49
C ASP A 236 0.78 -2.47 -20.34
N PRO A 237 1.47 -1.35 -20.61
CA PRO A 237 1.79 -0.33 -19.60
C PRO A 237 0.58 0.23 -18.85
N SER A 238 -0.62 0.19 -19.44
CA SER A 238 -1.84 0.66 -18.79
C SER A 238 -2.31 -0.29 -17.68
N ILE A 239 -2.14 -1.61 -17.88
CA ILE A 239 -2.50 -2.64 -16.91
C ILE A 239 -1.49 -2.63 -15.76
N ASP A 240 -0.20 -2.53 -16.05
CA ASP A 240 0.84 -2.48 -15.02
C ASP A 240 0.71 -1.23 -14.13
N GLY A 241 0.55 -0.05 -14.74
CA GLY A 241 0.32 1.20 -13.99
C GLY A 241 -0.92 1.13 -13.09
N MET A 242 -2.02 0.56 -13.59
CA MET A 242 -3.24 0.37 -12.81
C MET A 242 -3.04 -0.65 -11.67
N LEU A 243 -2.27 -1.71 -11.89
CA LEU A 243 -1.97 -2.69 -10.86
C LEU A 243 -1.17 -2.05 -9.73
N TRP A 244 -0.14 -1.26 -10.05
CA TRP A 244 0.64 -0.51 -9.06
C TRP A 244 -0.23 0.46 -8.25
N GLN A 245 -1.13 1.15 -8.93
CA GLN A 245 -2.07 2.05 -8.27
C GLN A 245 -2.97 1.28 -7.29
N MET A 246 -3.56 0.15 -7.72
CA MET A 246 -4.42 -0.67 -6.89
C MET A 246 -3.67 -1.30 -5.70
N LEU A 247 -2.42 -1.74 -5.90
CA LEU A 247 -1.60 -2.30 -4.83
C LEU A 247 -1.34 -1.26 -3.74
N GLN A 248 -0.86 -0.07 -4.12
CA GLN A 248 -0.64 1.04 -3.19
C GLN A 248 -1.94 1.43 -2.47
N GLN A 249 -3.05 1.46 -3.21
CA GLN A 249 -4.33 1.81 -2.63
C GLN A 249 -4.81 0.80 -1.57
N TYR A 250 -4.66 -0.51 -1.83
CA TYR A 250 -5.01 -1.51 -0.83
C TYR A 250 -4.02 -1.59 0.33
N HIS A 251 -2.75 -1.24 0.11
CA HIS A 251 -1.82 -1.04 1.24
C HIS A 251 -2.29 0.11 2.12
N ALA A 252 -2.71 1.23 1.54
CA ALA A 252 -3.30 2.34 2.30
C ALA A 252 -4.55 1.88 3.07
N MET A 253 -5.47 1.15 2.43
CA MET A 253 -6.68 0.61 3.07
C MET A 253 -6.39 -0.41 4.17
N ALA A 254 -5.27 -1.13 4.09
CA ALA A 254 -4.82 -2.06 5.13
C ALA A 254 -4.00 -1.40 6.24
N GLY A 255 -3.79 -0.07 6.21
CA GLY A 255 -2.98 0.65 7.21
C GLY A 255 -1.47 0.58 6.98
N ASN A 256 -1.01 0.10 5.82
CA ASN A 256 0.39 0.01 5.45
C ASN A 256 0.89 1.30 4.75
N THR A 257 0.82 2.44 5.44
CA THR A 257 1.15 3.75 4.85
C THR A 257 2.61 3.90 4.44
N ASP A 258 3.52 3.28 5.18
CA ASP A 258 4.95 3.20 4.86
C ASP A 258 5.23 2.43 3.56
N SER A 259 4.47 1.36 3.28
CA SER A 259 4.55 0.61 2.03
C SER A 259 4.19 1.50 0.84
N VAL A 260 3.17 2.35 0.99
CA VAL A 260 2.79 3.33 -0.05
C VAL A 260 3.93 4.31 -0.31
N GLU A 261 4.50 4.88 0.74
CA GLU A 261 5.61 5.82 0.63
C GLU A 261 6.84 5.18 -0.02
N TYR A 262 7.14 3.93 0.34
CA TYR A 262 8.18 3.14 -0.29
C TYR A 262 7.93 3.00 -1.81
N PHE A 263 6.74 2.55 -2.23
CA PHE A 263 6.42 2.38 -3.66
C PHE A 263 6.52 3.68 -4.45
N GLN A 264 6.17 4.80 -3.83
CA GLN A 264 6.25 6.11 -4.50
C GLN A 264 7.68 6.62 -4.64
N GLN A 265 8.55 6.35 -3.66
CA GLN A 265 9.98 6.69 -3.75
C GLN A 265 10.69 5.96 -4.89
N GLN A 266 10.18 4.79 -5.31
CA GLN A 266 10.69 4.05 -6.45
C GLN A 266 10.30 4.68 -7.80
N GLY A 267 9.28 5.55 -7.85
CA GLY A 267 8.89 6.36 -9.02
C GLY A 267 8.23 5.60 -10.17
N TRP A 268 7.34 6.27 -10.92
CA TRP A 268 6.70 5.72 -12.13
C TRP A 268 7.69 5.49 -13.29
N ASN A 269 8.86 6.16 -13.29
CA ASN A 269 9.84 6.11 -14.38
C ASN A 269 10.81 4.94 -14.30
N ASN A 270 10.89 4.23 -13.17
CA ASN A 270 11.76 3.07 -13.00
C ASN A 270 11.08 1.75 -13.41
N VAL A 271 9.89 1.82 -14.02
CA VAL A 271 9.18 0.68 -14.63
C VAL A 271 9.07 0.87 -16.15
N ARG A 272 10.11 1.44 -16.77
CA ARG A 272 10.24 1.42 -18.23
C ARG A 272 11.01 0.17 -18.66
N ILE A 273 10.29 -0.71 -19.37
CA ILE A 273 10.87 -1.56 -20.42
C ILE A 273 11.81 -0.66 -21.25
N PRO A 274 13.07 -1.03 -21.49
CA PRO A 274 13.98 -0.20 -22.29
C PRO A 274 13.34 0.05 -23.65
N ALA A 275 13.02 1.31 -23.96
CA ALA A 275 12.83 1.70 -25.34
C ALA A 275 14.18 1.51 -26.06
N PRO A 276 14.19 1.05 -27.33
CA PRO A 276 15.43 0.94 -28.09
C PRO A 276 16.17 2.27 -28.06
N ILE A 277 17.45 2.21 -27.71
CA ILE A 277 18.33 3.38 -27.60
C ILE A 277 18.37 4.05 -28.98
N SER A 278 17.69 5.17 -29.15
CA SER A 278 18.05 6.12 -30.20
C SER A 278 19.27 6.92 -29.71
N PRO A 279 20.37 6.94 -30.46
CA PRO A 279 21.54 7.70 -30.05
C PRO A 279 21.29 9.20 -30.26
N THR A 280 21.78 9.96 -29.27
CA THR A 280 22.16 11.39 -29.31
C THR A 280 21.04 12.43 -29.42
N ASP A 281 20.71 13.05 -28.29
CA ASP A 281 20.80 14.52 -28.21
C ASP A 281 21.27 14.95 -26.80
N THR A 282 22.58 15.13 -26.67
CA THR A 282 23.23 15.68 -25.48
C THR A 282 23.50 17.16 -25.68
N THR A 283 22.46 18.01 -25.71
CA THR A 283 22.63 19.45 -25.47
C THR A 283 21.39 20.12 -24.85
N HIS A 284 21.02 19.76 -23.62
CA HIS A 284 20.26 20.70 -22.78
C HIS A 284 21.02 21.01 -21.49
N ARG A 285 21.82 22.09 -21.54
CA ARG A 285 22.22 22.81 -20.33
C ARG A 285 20.95 23.20 -19.58
N PRO A 286 20.80 22.92 -18.27
CA PRO A 286 19.74 23.53 -17.50
C PRO A 286 20.04 25.02 -17.42
N ASN A 287 19.27 25.84 -18.11
CA ASN A 287 19.16 27.25 -17.75
C ASN A 287 18.68 27.26 -16.30
N SER A 288 19.53 27.73 -15.39
CA SER A 288 19.14 28.05 -14.02
C SER A 288 18.06 29.13 -14.08
N ALA A 289 16.80 28.69 -14.05
CA ALA A 289 15.68 29.57 -13.73
C ALA A 289 16.00 30.26 -12.39
N PRO A 290 15.55 31.52 -12.19
CA PRO A 290 15.69 32.19 -10.90
C PRO A 290 15.17 31.24 -9.82
N THR A 291 15.90 31.07 -8.72
CA THR A 291 15.40 30.38 -7.52
C THR A 291 14.12 31.06 -7.09
N ASP A 292 12.98 30.55 -7.56
CA ASP A 292 11.67 31.07 -7.21
C ASP A 292 11.53 30.90 -5.69
N THR A 293 11.51 32.01 -4.94
CA THR A 293 11.31 31.96 -3.50
C THR A 293 9.93 31.41 -3.21
N LEU A 294 9.87 30.18 -2.71
CA LEU A 294 8.63 29.60 -2.20
C LEU A 294 8.36 30.12 -0.79
N VAL A 295 7.11 30.46 -0.53
CA VAL A 295 6.61 30.76 0.82
C VAL A 295 5.41 29.88 1.11
N SER A 296 5.25 29.53 2.38
CA SER A 296 4.14 28.69 2.82
C SER A 296 3.38 29.30 4.00
N VAL A 297 2.10 28.93 4.11
CA VAL A 297 1.19 29.33 5.20
C VAL A 297 0.32 28.14 5.57
N ASP A 298 -0.25 28.13 6.77
CA ASP A 298 -1.13 27.05 7.21
C ASP A 298 -2.33 26.85 6.26
N ALA A 299 -2.56 25.60 5.86
CA ALA A 299 -3.47 25.31 4.77
C ALA A 299 -4.93 25.57 5.11
N VAL A 300 -5.41 25.09 6.26
CA VAL A 300 -6.82 25.23 6.68
C VAL A 300 -7.27 26.69 6.72
N PRO A 301 -6.63 27.60 7.49
CA PRO A 301 -7.07 28.99 7.54
C PRO A 301 -6.94 29.69 6.17
N GLU A 302 -5.89 29.40 5.40
CA GLU A 302 -5.70 30.04 4.10
C GLU A 302 -6.75 29.58 3.07
N ILE A 303 -7.07 28.28 3.00
CA ILE A 303 -8.12 27.75 2.12
C ILE A 303 -9.46 28.36 2.50
N LEU A 304 -9.82 28.33 3.79
CA LEU A 304 -11.08 28.89 4.30
C LEU A 304 -11.20 30.39 4.04
N ARG A 305 -10.11 31.14 4.05
CA ARG A 305 -10.12 32.57 3.69
C ARG A 305 -10.45 32.79 2.21
N LYS A 306 -10.07 31.86 1.33
CA LYS A 306 -10.27 31.96 -0.13
C LYS A 306 -11.63 31.48 -0.62
N THR A 307 -12.46 30.92 0.23
CA THR A 307 -13.82 30.47 -0.12
C THR A 307 -14.85 31.61 -0.18
N ALA A 308 -14.47 32.83 0.20
CA ALA A 308 -15.36 33.98 0.19
C ALA A 308 -15.87 34.25 -1.24
N GLY A 309 -17.19 34.24 -1.43
CA GLY A 309 -17.83 34.41 -2.74
C GLY A 309 -17.57 33.27 -3.73
N VAL A 310 -17.20 32.08 -3.23
CA VAL A 310 -17.01 30.86 -4.03
C VAL A 310 -18.18 29.91 -3.79
N GLN A 311 -18.75 29.36 -4.86
CA GLN A 311 -19.84 28.39 -4.82
C GLN A 311 -19.30 26.97 -4.64
N VAL A 312 -18.17 26.66 -5.27
CA VAL A 312 -17.59 25.31 -5.23
C VAL A 312 -16.13 25.35 -4.78
N VAL A 313 -15.80 24.57 -3.74
CA VAL A 313 -14.41 24.28 -3.38
C VAL A 313 -14.11 22.87 -3.88
N MET A 314 -13.08 22.73 -4.70
CA MET A 314 -12.61 21.43 -5.18
C MET A 314 -11.25 21.12 -4.57
N LEU A 315 -11.16 20.05 -3.79
CA LEU A 315 -9.91 19.55 -3.22
C LEU A 315 -9.61 18.19 -3.81
N ASN A 316 -8.42 18.01 -4.39
CA ASN A 316 -8.05 16.70 -4.93
C ASN A 316 -7.36 15.79 -3.92
N GLU A 317 -7.10 14.57 -4.35
CA GLU A 317 -6.27 13.59 -3.65
C GLU A 317 -5.44 12.74 -4.62
N SER A 318 -4.33 12.19 -4.13
CA SER A 318 -3.91 10.84 -4.55
C SER A 318 -4.77 9.80 -3.82
N HIS A 319 -5.22 8.77 -4.53
CA HIS A 319 -5.99 7.67 -3.94
C HIS A 319 -5.19 6.81 -2.94
N THR A 320 -3.87 7.00 -2.88
CA THR A 320 -2.97 6.20 -2.05
C THR A 320 -2.61 6.87 -0.71
N PHE A 321 -2.94 8.16 -0.53
CA PHE A 321 -2.53 8.91 0.66
C PHE A 321 -3.71 9.22 1.59
N GLY A 322 -3.86 8.43 2.65
CA GLY A 322 -4.89 8.65 3.68
C GLY A 322 -4.88 10.07 4.27
N ARG A 323 -3.69 10.68 4.42
CA ARG A 323 -3.52 12.05 4.95
C ARG A 323 -4.23 13.13 4.14
N HIS A 324 -4.50 12.89 2.86
CA HIS A 324 -5.30 13.80 2.05
C HIS A 324 -6.76 13.87 2.50
N ARG A 325 -7.32 12.77 3.01
CA ARG A 325 -8.68 12.72 3.55
C ARG A 325 -8.75 13.40 4.91
N ALA A 326 -7.68 13.30 5.70
CA ALA A 326 -7.58 14.02 6.96
C ALA A 326 -7.64 15.55 6.78
N LEU A 327 -6.96 16.10 5.76
CA LEU A 327 -7.08 17.53 5.45
C LEU A 327 -8.50 17.90 5.00
N ALA A 328 -9.12 17.05 4.16
CA ALA A 328 -10.51 17.26 3.75
C ALA A 328 -11.46 17.29 4.96
N ALA A 329 -11.31 16.35 5.90
CA ALA A 329 -12.07 16.32 7.14
C ALA A 329 -11.84 17.57 8.00
N ALA A 330 -10.61 18.05 8.10
CA ALA A 330 -10.25 19.26 8.85
C ALA A 330 -10.85 20.56 8.26
N LEU A 331 -11.20 20.58 6.96
CA LEU A 331 -11.87 21.72 6.32
C LEU A 331 -13.38 21.75 6.57
N LEU A 332 -14.01 20.60 6.83
CA LEU A 332 -15.47 20.47 6.96
C LEU A 332 -16.08 21.43 8.00
N PRO A 333 -15.53 21.62 9.22
CA PRO A 333 -16.10 22.56 10.19
C PRO A 333 -16.19 24.00 9.65
N GLY A 334 -15.09 24.50 9.08
CA GLY A 334 -15.02 25.87 8.57
C GLY A 334 -15.86 26.06 7.31
N LEU A 335 -15.88 25.07 6.42
CA LEU A 335 -16.75 25.08 5.24
C LEU A 335 -18.23 25.09 5.66
N TYR A 336 -18.62 24.28 6.64
CA TYR A 336 -19.99 24.26 7.14
C TYR A 336 -20.39 25.61 7.74
N GLN A 337 -19.51 26.26 8.53
CA GLN A 337 -19.76 27.61 9.05
C GLN A 337 -19.94 28.65 7.93
N GLN A 338 -19.28 28.46 6.79
CA GLN A 338 -19.37 29.34 5.62
C GLN A 338 -20.52 28.98 4.66
N GLY A 339 -21.45 28.12 5.08
CA GLY A 339 -22.66 27.78 4.33
C GLY A 339 -22.52 26.63 3.33
N PHE A 340 -21.38 25.93 3.29
CA PHE A 340 -21.28 24.70 2.49
C PHE A 340 -22.15 23.61 3.12
N ARG A 341 -23.02 23.00 2.32
CA ARG A 341 -23.99 21.98 2.78
C ARG A 341 -23.94 20.68 1.99
N TYR A 342 -23.28 20.67 0.83
CA TYR A 342 -23.12 19.48 0.00
C TYR A 342 -21.66 19.04 0.00
N LEU A 343 -21.44 17.74 0.24
CA LEU A 343 -20.16 17.07 0.06
C LEU A 343 -20.27 16.12 -1.13
N ALA A 344 -19.70 16.51 -2.26
CA ALA A 344 -19.69 15.73 -3.48
C ALA A 344 -18.45 14.81 -3.53
N LEU A 345 -18.68 13.53 -3.72
CA LEU A 345 -17.66 12.48 -3.62
C LEU A 345 -17.62 11.64 -4.90
N GLU A 346 -16.43 11.54 -5.49
CA GLU A 346 -16.17 10.71 -6.68
C GLU A 346 -16.51 9.24 -6.42
N THR A 347 -16.34 8.79 -5.18
CA THR A 347 -16.44 7.36 -4.88
C THR A 347 -17.85 6.79 -4.91
N LEU A 348 -18.87 7.63 -4.75
CA LEU A 348 -20.23 7.16 -4.48
C LEU A 348 -20.89 6.68 -5.77
N GLU A 349 -21.49 5.49 -5.72
CA GLU A 349 -22.19 4.92 -6.88
C GLU A 349 -23.60 5.52 -7.06
N ASP A 350 -24.24 5.95 -5.98
CA ASP A 350 -25.59 6.52 -5.97
C ASP A 350 -25.74 7.54 -4.84
N THR A 351 -26.41 8.65 -5.11
CA THR A 351 -26.88 9.64 -4.12
C THR A 351 -27.77 9.05 -3.02
N ALA A 352 -28.44 7.91 -3.27
CA ALA A 352 -29.16 7.15 -2.23
C ALA A 352 -28.26 6.80 -1.03
N ALA A 353 -26.93 6.76 -1.22
CA ALA A 353 -25.94 6.67 -0.15
C ALA A 353 -26.18 7.66 0.99
N ASN A 354 -26.74 8.85 0.73
CA ASN A 354 -27.07 9.84 1.75
C ASN A 354 -28.06 9.31 2.80
N THR A 355 -28.97 8.41 2.40
CA THR A 355 -29.99 7.82 3.30
C THR A 355 -29.49 6.63 4.11
N LEU A 356 -28.36 6.04 3.73
CA LEU A 356 -27.81 4.84 4.36
C LEU A 356 -26.86 5.19 5.49
N ASN A 357 -27.27 4.98 6.75
CA ASN A 357 -26.41 5.22 7.91
C ASN A 357 -26.42 4.02 8.89
N PRO A 358 -25.28 3.38 9.18
CA PRO A 358 -23.93 3.61 8.63
C PRO A 358 -23.81 3.23 7.15
N LEU A 359 -22.79 3.80 6.47
CA LEU A 359 -22.59 3.65 5.03
C LEU A 359 -22.00 2.26 4.69
N PRO A 360 -22.62 1.47 3.77
CA PRO A 360 -22.09 0.17 3.37
C PRO A 360 -20.71 0.24 2.70
N LEU A 361 -19.93 -0.83 2.80
CA LEU A 361 -18.71 -1.06 2.00
C LEU A 361 -18.94 -1.02 0.48
N LYS A 362 -20.18 -1.31 0.06
CA LYS A 362 -20.62 -1.27 -1.34
C LYS A 362 -21.04 0.12 -1.82
N ALA A 363 -21.13 1.12 -0.93
CA ALA A 363 -21.56 2.46 -1.34
C ALA A 363 -20.54 3.19 -2.22
N GLY A 364 -19.27 2.78 -2.14
CA GLY A 364 -18.22 3.32 -2.99
C GLY A 364 -16.86 2.67 -2.76
N PHE A 365 -16.04 2.59 -3.81
CA PHE A 365 -14.73 1.94 -3.75
C PHE A 365 -13.77 2.56 -2.72
N TYR A 366 -13.62 3.89 -2.71
CA TYR A 366 -12.73 4.61 -1.80
C TYR A 366 -13.28 4.68 -0.37
N THR A 367 -14.60 4.51 -0.17
CA THR A 367 -15.22 4.52 1.16
C THR A 367 -14.75 3.37 2.06
N ARG A 368 -14.14 2.33 1.48
CA ARG A 368 -13.57 1.17 2.19
C ARG A 368 -12.34 1.54 3.02
N GLU A 369 -11.67 2.64 2.68
CA GLU A 369 -10.54 3.16 3.44
C GLU A 369 -11.03 3.86 4.72
N ALA A 370 -10.42 3.54 5.87
CA ALA A 370 -10.89 4.00 7.18
C ALA A 370 -10.91 5.53 7.29
N THR A 371 -9.88 6.23 6.81
CA THR A 371 -9.78 7.69 6.85
C THR A 371 -10.82 8.36 5.96
N TYR A 372 -11.11 7.81 4.77
CA TYR A 372 -12.19 8.27 3.90
C TYR A 372 -13.56 8.08 4.56
N ALA A 373 -13.82 6.92 5.15
CA ALA A 373 -15.06 6.66 5.89
C ALA A 373 -15.20 7.62 7.09
N ASN A 374 -14.11 7.90 7.79
CA ASN A 374 -14.06 8.86 8.89
C ASN A 374 -14.36 10.30 8.45
N MET A 375 -13.85 10.74 7.28
CA MET A 375 -14.24 12.01 6.68
C MET A 375 -15.76 12.08 6.43
N ILE A 376 -16.36 10.99 5.92
CA ILE A 376 -17.82 10.91 5.72
C ILE A 376 -18.57 10.95 7.05
N ARG A 377 -18.11 10.24 8.09
CA ARG A 377 -18.69 10.30 9.45
C ARG A 377 -18.69 11.72 9.99
N THR A 378 -17.58 12.44 9.85
CA THR A 378 -17.46 13.86 10.23
C THR A 378 -18.47 14.72 9.46
N ALA A 379 -18.56 14.56 8.14
CA ALA A 379 -19.47 15.32 7.29
C ALA A 379 -20.94 15.09 7.70
N ARG A 380 -21.35 13.84 7.93
CA ARG A 380 -22.70 13.49 8.36
C ARG A 380 -23.04 14.03 9.74
N ARG A 381 -22.10 13.92 10.69
CA ARG A 381 -22.27 14.49 12.04
C ARG A 381 -22.53 15.99 12.00
N MET A 382 -21.98 16.69 11.00
CA MET A 382 -22.18 18.12 10.78
C MET A 382 -23.45 18.47 10.01
N GLY A 383 -24.08 17.50 9.34
CA GLY A 383 -25.27 17.73 8.51
C GLY A 383 -24.98 18.03 7.04
N PHE A 384 -23.82 17.64 6.51
CA PHE A 384 -23.60 17.65 5.07
C PHE A 384 -24.47 16.63 4.36
N THR A 385 -25.03 17.02 3.22
CA THR A 385 -25.68 16.12 2.26
C THR A 385 -24.63 15.53 1.32
N LEU A 386 -24.56 14.21 1.23
CA LEU A 386 -23.62 13.54 0.32
C LEU A 386 -24.16 13.54 -1.12
N VAL A 387 -23.29 13.85 -2.08
CA VAL A 387 -23.61 13.87 -3.51
C VAL A 387 -22.67 12.92 -4.25
N ALA A 388 -23.23 11.97 -4.99
CA ALA A 388 -22.49 11.18 -5.96
C ALA A 388 -22.38 11.97 -7.26
N TYR A 389 -21.18 12.05 -7.84
CA TYR A 389 -20.98 12.77 -9.10
C TYR A 389 -20.26 11.98 -10.18
N GLU A 390 -19.69 10.81 -9.88
CA GLU A 390 -18.96 10.01 -10.87
C GLU A 390 -19.79 9.75 -12.14
N ALA A 391 -19.11 9.73 -13.29
CA ALA A 391 -19.72 9.42 -14.57
C ALA A 391 -20.06 7.93 -14.67
N THR A 392 -21.21 7.60 -15.24
CA THR A 392 -21.52 6.21 -15.59
C THR A 392 -20.56 5.72 -16.67
N ARG A 393 -20.22 4.42 -16.65
CA ARG A 393 -19.24 3.81 -17.58
C ARG A 393 -19.47 4.06 -19.08
N ASP A 394 -20.70 4.37 -19.48
CA ASP A 394 -21.07 4.60 -20.89
C ASP A 394 -20.89 6.05 -21.36
N GLN A 395 -20.53 6.98 -20.47
CA GLN A 395 -20.26 8.38 -20.83
C GLN A 395 -18.87 8.51 -21.46
N LYS A 396 -18.82 8.78 -22.77
CA LYS A 396 -17.56 8.96 -23.54
C LYS A 396 -16.69 10.12 -23.04
N GLU A 397 -17.29 11.11 -22.37
CA GLU A 397 -16.61 12.27 -21.80
C GLU A 397 -16.80 12.31 -20.27
N ARG A 398 -16.05 11.48 -19.55
CA ARG A 398 -16.14 11.34 -18.09
C ARG A 398 -16.17 12.69 -17.35
N GLU A 399 -15.29 13.62 -17.69
CA GLU A 399 -15.20 14.94 -17.04
C GLU A 399 -16.49 15.78 -17.20
N LEU A 400 -17.12 15.73 -18.37
CA LEU A 400 -18.40 16.43 -18.62
C LEU A 400 -19.55 15.70 -17.92
N GLY A 401 -19.53 14.37 -17.94
CA GLY A 401 -20.47 13.53 -17.19
C GLY A 401 -20.46 13.85 -15.70
N GLU A 402 -19.26 13.92 -15.12
CA GLU A 402 -19.04 14.26 -13.72
C GLU A 402 -19.57 15.66 -13.37
N ALA A 403 -19.23 16.66 -14.18
CA ALA A 403 -19.73 18.03 -14.00
C ALA A 403 -21.26 18.13 -14.13
N THR A 404 -21.84 17.40 -15.08
CA THR A 404 -23.30 17.37 -15.32
C THR A 404 -24.04 16.70 -14.17
N ASN A 405 -23.54 15.57 -13.67
CA ASN A 405 -24.11 14.86 -12.52
C ASN A 405 -24.08 15.74 -11.27
N LEU A 406 -22.94 16.39 -11.01
CA LEU A 406 -22.79 17.32 -9.90
C LEU A 406 -23.79 18.47 -9.97
N TYR A 407 -23.90 19.13 -11.12
CA TYR A 407 -24.85 20.23 -11.32
C TYR A 407 -26.29 19.76 -11.12
N ASN A 408 -26.68 18.64 -11.73
CA ASN A 408 -28.04 18.11 -11.62
C ASN A 408 -28.41 17.74 -10.18
N ALA A 409 -27.46 17.25 -9.39
CA ALA A 409 -27.69 16.88 -8.00
C ALA A 409 -28.01 18.07 -7.10
N VAL A 410 -27.49 19.27 -7.41
CA VAL A 410 -27.63 20.44 -6.52
C VAL A 410 -28.39 21.62 -7.12
N ARG A 411 -28.70 21.63 -8.43
CA ARG A 411 -29.37 22.75 -9.11
C ARG A 411 -30.75 23.14 -8.58
N HIS A 412 -31.39 22.27 -7.79
CA HIS A 412 -32.65 22.56 -7.11
C HIS A 412 -32.47 23.57 -5.98
N ASP A 413 -31.24 23.73 -5.48
CA ASP A 413 -30.85 24.71 -4.47
C ASP A 413 -29.99 25.80 -5.14
N PRO A 414 -30.56 26.98 -5.47
CA PRO A 414 -29.82 28.06 -6.10
C PRO A 414 -28.76 28.71 -5.19
N ALA A 415 -28.81 28.45 -3.88
CA ALA A 415 -27.81 28.90 -2.90
C ALA A 415 -26.76 27.82 -2.59
N ALA A 416 -26.79 26.69 -3.31
CA ALA A 416 -25.92 25.56 -3.05
C ALA A 416 -24.44 25.97 -3.01
N LYS A 417 -23.80 25.64 -1.90
CA LYS A 417 -22.34 25.67 -1.75
C LYS A 417 -21.82 24.27 -1.55
N VAL A 418 -20.93 23.86 -2.44
CA VAL A 418 -20.51 22.46 -2.60
C VAL A 418 -19.03 22.31 -2.33
N PHE A 419 -18.69 21.36 -1.46
CA PHE A 419 -17.33 20.88 -1.32
C PHE A 419 -17.19 19.60 -2.16
N VAL A 420 -16.33 19.62 -3.17
CA VAL A 420 -16.10 18.50 -4.09
C VAL A 420 -14.75 17.87 -3.75
N TYR A 421 -14.76 16.54 -3.62
CA TYR A 421 -13.58 15.76 -3.28
C TYR A 421 -13.41 14.59 -4.24
N GLY A 422 -12.23 14.51 -4.87
CA GLY A 422 -11.93 13.49 -5.88
C GLY A 422 -10.46 13.42 -6.30
N GLY A 423 -10.12 12.47 -7.15
CA GLY A 423 -8.77 12.14 -7.55
C GLY A 423 -8.11 13.14 -8.49
N GLY A 424 -6.81 13.33 -8.33
CA GLY A 424 -5.93 13.81 -9.40
C GLY A 424 -6.34 15.15 -10.04
N ALA A 425 -6.52 15.12 -11.36
CA ALA A 425 -6.57 16.31 -12.20
C ALA A 425 -7.99 16.83 -12.49
N HIS A 426 -9.05 16.18 -12.00
CA HIS A 426 -10.45 16.63 -12.20
C HIS A 426 -10.68 18.07 -11.74
N ILE A 427 -9.91 18.54 -10.77
CA ILE A 427 -10.00 19.89 -10.21
C ILE A 427 -9.31 20.97 -11.05
N ASN A 428 -8.62 20.61 -12.13
CA ASN A 428 -7.81 21.54 -12.90
C ASN A 428 -8.69 22.50 -13.71
N ARG A 429 -8.41 23.80 -13.59
CA ARG A 429 -9.18 24.85 -14.28
C ARG A 429 -8.56 25.24 -15.62
N LEU A 430 -7.33 24.83 -15.87
CA LEU A 430 -6.67 25.06 -17.15
C LEU A 430 -6.30 23.73 -17.78
N VAL A 431 -6.16 23.81 -19.09
CA VAL A 431 -5.61 22.75 -19.89
C VAL A 431 -4.16 22.50 -19.44
N MET A 432 -3.80 21.23 -19.24
CA MET A 432 -2.42 20.87 -18.90
C MET A 432 -1.54 20.94 -20.16
N PRO A 433 -0.26 21.36 -20.06
CA PRO A 433 0.63 21.45 -21.22
C PRO A 433 0.74 20.15 -22.03
N SER A 434 0.60 18.99 -21.38
CA SER A 434 0.65 17.67 -22.01
C SER A 434 -0.69 17.22 -22.61
N GLN A 435 -1.77 17.98 -22.47
CA GLN A 435 -3.13 17.60 -22.85
C GLN A 435 -3.92 18.81 -23.39
N VAL A 436 -3.39 19.45 -24.42
CA VAL A 436 -3.86 20.75 -24.97
C VAL A 436 -5.34 20.82 -25.40
N ASP A 437 -6.00 19.69 -25.61
CA ASP A 437 -7.41 19.64 -26.01
C ASP A 437 -8.36 19.15 -24.89
N LYS A 438 -7.83 18.80 -23.70
CA LYS A 438 -8.64 18.24 -22.62
C LYS A 438 -9.17 19.34 -21.68
N LYS A 439 -10.49 19.40 -21.54
CA LYS A 439 -11.18 20.11 -20.44
C LYS A 439 -11.44 19.15 -19.28
N TRP A 440 -10.87 19.46 -18.13
CA TRP A 440 -11.12 18.75 -16.87
C TRP A 440 -12.46 19.13 -16.25
N MET A 441 -12.97 18.31 -15.34
CA MET A 441 -14.29 18.47 -14.71
C MET A 441 -14.52 19.89 -14.15
N ALA A 442 -13.52 20.49 -13.50
CA ALA A 442 -13.65 21.86 -12.98
C ALA A 442 -13.92 22.88 -14.09
N GLN A 443 -13.22 22.77 -15.23
CA GLN A 443 -13.47 23.66 -16.38
C GLN A 443 -14.83 23.35 -17.03
N GLN A 444 -15.21 22.08 -17.15
CA GLN A 444 -16.54 21.69 -17.65
C GLN A 444 -17.66 22.27 -16.77
N LEU A 445 -17.49 22.25 -15.44
CA LEU A 445 -18.46 22.81 -14.51
C LEU A 445 -18.55 24.33 -14.61
N ILE A 446 -17.42 25.04 -14.78
CA ILE A 446 -17.41 26.49 -15.03
C ILE A 446 -18.19 26.81 -16.31
N ASP A 447 -17.91 26.09 -17.40
CA ASP A 447 -18.58 26.32 -18.69
C ASP A 447 -20.10 26.03 -18.60
N LEU A 448 -20.48 24.99 -17.84
CA LEU A 448 -21.89 24.59 -17.67
C LEU A 448 -22.69 25.54 -16.78
N THR A 449 -22.09 26.12 -15.74
CA THR A 449 -22.83 26.77 -14.63
C THR A 449 -22.48 28.24 -14.41
N GLY A 450 -21.33 28.69 -14.91
CA GLY A 450 -20.75 29.99 -14.54
C GLY A 450 -20.33 30.11 -13.08
N TRP A 451 -20.33 29.02 -12.30
CA TRP A 451 -19.98 29.06 -10.87
C TRP A 451 -18.53 29.44 -10.62
N ARG A 452 -18.31 30.20 -9.55
CA ARG A 452 -16.96 30.49 -9.07
C ARG A 452 -16.46 29.26 -8.32
N ILE A 453 -15.35 28.71 -8.81
CA ILE A 453 -14.67 27.55 -8.23
C ILE A 453 -13.35 27.99 -7.60
N LEU A 454 -13.03 27.43 -6.43
CA LEU A 454 -11.70 27.42 -5.82
C LEU A 454 -11.12 26.01 -5.97
N SER A 455 -10.05 25.84 -6.75
CA SER A 455 -9.36 24.56 -6.89
C SER A 455 -8.09 24.47 -6.04
N VAL A 456 -8.00 23.43 -5.22
CA VAL A 456 -6.93 23.22 -4.25
C VAL A 456 -6.26 21.87 -4.52
N ASN A 457 -4.98 21.90 -4.92
CA ASN A 457 -4.23 20.70 -5.27
C ASN A 457 -3.29 20.26 -4.15
N GLN A 458 -3.52 19.09 -3.56
CA GLN A 458 -2.60 18.44 -2.62
C GLN A 458 -1.96 17.17 -3.19
N ALA A 459 -2.41 16.70 -4.36
CA ALA A 459 -1.88 15.48 -4.98
C ALA A 459 -0.54 15.69 -5.71
N ARG A 460 -0.32 16.85 -6.35
CA ARG A 460 0.90 17.10 -7.14
C ARG A 460 2.16 17.17 -6.30
N MET A 461 2.18 17.99 -5.24
CA MET A 461 3.38 18.14 -4.41
C MET A 461 3.66 16.93 -3.52
N SER A 462 2.67 16.06 -3.30
CA SER A 462 2.86 14.80 -2.58
C SER A 462 3.66 13.77 -3.41
N ASN A 463 3.79 13.97 -4.72
CA ASN A 463 4.63 13.17 -5.62
C ASN A 463 6.02 13.79 -5.84
N GLU A 464 6.26 15.00 -5.34
CA GLU A 464 7.52 15.72 -5.51
C GLU A 464 8.41 15.56 -4.27
N ALA A 465 9.05 14.42 -4.15
CA ALA A 465 10.35 14.37 -3.50
C ALA A 465 11.40 14.60 -4.59
N ARG A 466 12.34 15.56 -4.42
CA ARG A 466 13.80 15.35 -4.61
C ARG A 466 14.71 16.53 -5.01
N SER A 467 14.30 17.80 -5.10
CA SER A 467 15.33 18.88 -5.12
C SER A 467 14.80 20.29 -4.84
N GLY A 468 15.40 20.98 -3.85
CA GLY A 468 15.40 22.44 -3.77
C GLY A 468 14.44 23.11 -2.78
N LEU A 469 13.57 22.38 -2.08
CA LEU A 469 12.61 22.94 -1.13
C LEU A 469 12.90 22.51 0.31
N ALA A 470 12.75 23.43 1.27
CA ALA A 470 12.90 23.14 2.69
C ALA A 470 11.95 22.01 3.15
N ALA A 471 12.40 21.23 4.14
CA ALA A 471 11.61 20.19 4.79
C ALA A 471 10.35 20.81 5.43
N VAL A 472 9.19 20.20 5.22
CA VAL A 472 7.94 20.62 5.85
C VAL A 472 7.85 19.95 7.22
N PRO A 473 7.49 20.67 8.29
CA PRO A 473 7.31 20.06 9.61
C PRO A 473 6.29 18.91 9.56
N ILE A 474 6.61 17.81 10.24
CA ILE A 474 5.70 16.67 10.43
C ILE A 474 4.44 17.17 11.15
N GLY A 475 3.28 16.64 10.77
CA GLY A 475 1.99 17.00 11.35
C GLY A 475 1.38 18.29 10.80
N THR A 476 1.92 18.87 9.73
CA THR A 476 1.42 20.13 9.16
C THR A 476 0.92 19.98 7.72
N ALA A 477 -0.06 20.81 7.35
CA ALA A 477 -0.46 21.00 5.96
C ALA A 477 -0.32 22.48 5.62
N GLN A 478 0.40 22.78 4.54
CA GLN A 478 0.76 24.16 4.18
C GLN A 478 0.40 24.49 2.73
N VAL A 479 -0.28 25.61 2.50
CA VAL A 479 -0.44 26.18 1.15
C VAL A 479 0.88 26.79 0.74
N VAL A 480 1.34 26.48 -0.47
CA VAL A 480 2.60 26.95 -1.03
C VAL A 480 2.35 27.95 -2.14
N TYR A 481 3.14 29.02 -2.12
CA TYR A 481 3.14 30.08 -3.12
C TYR A 481 4.51 30.27 -3.72
N GLN A 482 4.52 30.57 -5.02
CA GLN A 482 5.66 31.14 -5.71
C GLN A 482 5.61 32.67 -5.61
N LEU A 483 6.66 33.29 -5.06
CA LEU A 483 6.74 34.75 -5.03
C LEU A 483 7.33 35.28 -6.34
N ARG A 484 6.52 36.03 -7.11
CA ARG A 484 6.97 36.72 -8.32
C ARG A 484 6.61 38.20 -8.24
N LYS A 485 7.64 39.06 -8.20
CA LYS A 485 7.49 40.54 -8.12
C LYS A 485 6.54 40.97 -6.97
N GLY A 486 6.70 40.36 -5.79
CA GLY A 486 5.87 40.64 -4.60
C GLY A 486 4.47 40.02 -4.61
N LYS A 487 4.07 39.32 -5.69
CA LYS A 487 2.78 38.63 -5.76
C LYS A 487 2.94 37.15 -5.39
N ARG A 488 1.99 36.64 -4.60
CA ARG A 488 1.85 35.21 -4.30
C ARG A 488 1.05 34.54 -5.43
N LEU A 489 1.71 33.66 -6.16
CA LEU A 489 1.10 32.90 -7.26
C LEU A 489 1.11 31.41 -6.92
N SER A 490 0.13 30.68 -7.46
CA SER A 490 0.17 29.22 -7.41
C SER A 490 1.40 28.73 -8.17
N PRO A 491 2.17 27.77 -7.61
CA PRO A 491 3.27 27.14 -8.34
C PRO A 491 2.79 26.26 -9.50
N TYR A 492 1.51 25.83 -9.50
CA TYR A 492 0.87 25.17 -10.64
C TYR A 492 -0.32 26.01 -11.13
N PRO A 493 -0.21 26.70 -12.27
CA PRO A 493 -1.19 27.69 -12.71
C PRO A 493 -2.58 27.12 -13.01
N GLU A 494 -2.71 25.81 -13.20
CA GLU A 494 -4.00 25.14 -13.40
C GLU A 494 -4.85 25.03 -12.12
N ASN A 495 -4.29 25.33 -10.94
CA ASN A 495 -5.00 25.35 -9.66
C ASN A 495 -4.81 26.67 -8.91
N ASP A 496 -5.83 27.09 -8.16
CA ASP A 496 -5.78 28.34 -7.39
C ASP A 496 -4.84 28.26 -6.19
N LEU A 497 -4.80 27.10 -5.54
CA LEU A 497 -3.94 26.80 -4.40
C LEU A 497 -3.26 25.45 -4.56
N VAL A 498 -2.08 25.32 -3.99
CA VAL A 498 -1.35 24.06 -3.91
C VAL A 498 -0.93 23.83 -2.47
N VAL A 499 -1.14 22.62 -1.96
CA VAL A 499 -0.89 22.23 -0.58
C VAL A 499 0.19 21.17 -0.52
N ARG A 500 1.17 21.37 0.37
CA ARG A 500 2.05 20.31 0.88
C ARG A 500 1.40 19.73 2.12
N ASN A 501 0.94 18.50 2.04
CA ASN A 501 0.25 17.82 3.13
C ASN A 501 1.18 16.80 3.79
N ASN A 502 1.63 17.11 5.01
CA ASN A 502 2.50 16.27 5.84
C ASN A 502 1.83 15.92 7.18
N LEU A 503 0.49 15.82 7.20
CA LEU A 503 -0.25 15.41 8.38
C LEU A 503 0.13 13.97 8.78
N ASP A 504 0.30 13.74 10.08
CA ASP A 504 0.58 12.43 10.65
C ASP A 504 -0.72 11.77 11.09
N LEU A 505 -1.19 10.78 10.33
CA LEU A 505 -2.44 10.07 10.61
C LEU A 505 -2.42 9.34 11.96
N ALA A 506 -1.26 8.87 12.43
CA ALA A 506 -1.17 8.12 13.69
C ALA A 506 -1.40 9.02 14.91
N GLN A 507 -1.19 10.33 14.76
CA GLN A 507 -1.41 11.33 15.81
C GLN A 507 -2.80 11.96 15.76
N LEU A 508 -3.58 11.70 14.70
CA LEU A 508 -4.90 12.28 14.57
C LEU A 508 -5.94 11.53 15.39
N PRO A 509 -6.84 12.25 16.08
CA PRO A 509 -8.00 11.67 16.75
C PRO A 509 -8.89 10.86 15.80
N LEU A 510 -9.33 9.70 16.26
CA LEU A 510 -10.26 8.82 15.55
C LEU A 510 -11.62 8.73 16.26
N PRO A 511 -12.72 8.61 15.50
CA PRO A 511 -12.78 8.72 14.04
C PRO A 511 -12.79 10.19 13.55
N TYR A 512 -12.75 11.17 14.44
CA TYR A 512 -12.98 12.57 14.10
C TYR A 512 -11.70 13.40 14.29
N SER A 513 -11.00 13.72 13.20
CA SER A 513 -9.70 14.41 13.25
C SER A 513 -9.75 15.82 13.86
N ASP A 514 -10.94 16.40 14.00
CA ASP A 514 -11.19 17.71 14.62
C ASP A 514 -11.45 17.62 16.14
N ALA A 515 -11.51 16.42 16.72
CA ALA A 515 -11.84 16.23 18.12
C ALA A 515 -10.68 16.64 19.04
N THR A 516 -11.00 17.35 20.14
CA THR A 516 -10.02 17.82 21.12
C THR A 516 -9.97 16.96 22.39
N ASN A 517 -10.88 15.98 22.51
CA ASN A 517 -11.07 15.17 23.71
C ASN A 517 -10.60 13.72 23.56
N ALA A 518 -9.87 13.39 22.49
CA ALA A 518 -9.38 12.03 22.27
C ALA A 518 -8.34 11.62 23.32
N GLN A 519 -8.41 10.35 23.72
CA GLN A 519 -7.51 9.73 24.68
C GLN A 519 -6.58 8.74 23.98
N PRO A 520 -5.31 8.64 24.38
CA PRO A 520 -4.44 7.58 23.91
C PRO A 520 -4.93 6.23 24.44
N VAL A 521 -5.02 5.26 23.55
CA VAL A 521 -5.39 3.87 23.84
C VAL A 521 -4.31 2.96 23.28
N SER A 522 -3.91 1.98 24.08
CA SER A 522 -2.95 0.95 23.71
C SER A 522 -3.64 -0.40 23.53
N LEU A 523 -3.48 -1.00 22.36
CA LEU A 523 -3.96 -2.36 22.08
C LEU A 523 -2.77 -3.32 22.06
N ASP A 524 -2.75 -4.29 22.99
CA ASP A 524 -1.75 -5.35 23.00
C ASP A 524 -2.04 -6.36 21.89
N VAL A 525 -1.15 -6.41 20.90
CA VAL A 525 -1.30 -7.26 19.70
C VAL A 525 -0.28 -8.39 19.65
N ARG A 526 0.58 -8.55 20.69
CA ARG A 526 1.56 -9.64 20.79
C ARG A 526 0.96 -11.04 20.54
N PRO A 527 -0.26 -11.38 21.03
CA PRO A 527 -0.84 -12.70 20.80
C PRO A 527 -1.15 -13.01 19.33
N PHE A 528 -1.23 -11.99 18.47
CA PHE A 528 -1.72 -12.10 17.10
C PHE A 528 -0.66 -11.87 16.03
N LYS A 529 0.62 -11.81 16.43
CA LYS A 529 1.72 -11.54 15.51
C LYS A 529 1.73 -12.49 14.30
N PRO A 530 1.96 -11.98 13.08
CA PRO A 530 2.21 -12.81 11.90
C PRO A 530 3.43 -13.72 12.11
N THR A 531 3.29 -14.99 11.72
CA THR A 531 4.39 -15.95 11.59
C THR A 531 4.21 -16.70 10.27
N ALA A 532 5.25 -17.38 9.79
CA ALA A 532 5.16 -18.22 8.59
C ALA A 532 4.01 -19.25 8.67
N THR A 533 3.77 -19.83 9.85
CA THR A 533 2.74 -20.86 10.06
C THR A 533 1.34 -20.28 10.15
N THR A 534 1.22 -19.11 10.75
CA THR A 534 -0.08 -18.55 11.13
C THR A 534 -0.57 -17.44 10.18
N GLY A 535 0.27 -16.99 9.25
CA GLY A 535 -0.11 -16.10 8.17
C GLY A 535 -0.36 -14.65 8.59
N ARG A 536 -0.88 -13.85 7.65
CA ARG A 536 -1.15 -12.41 7.83
C ARG A 536 -2.39 -12.19 8.70
N ARG A 537 -2.39 -11.11 9.49
CA ARG A 537 -3.53 -10.70 10.33
C ARG A 537 -3.91 -9.25 10.07
N MET A 538 -5.20 -9.01 10.09
CA MET A 538 -5.80 -7.69 9.98
C MET A 538 -6.48 -7.32 11.29
N LEU A 539 -6.05 -6.21 11.90
CA LEU A 539 -6.80 -5.57 12.98
C LEU A 539 -7.75 -4.54 12.38
N GLN A 540 -9.00 -4.58 12.82
CA GLN A 540 -10.05 -3.64 12.43
C GLN A 540 -10.73 -3.11 13.69
N LEU A 541 -10.91 -1.80 13.79
CA LEU A 541 -11.63 -1.16 14.88
C LEU A 541 -12.90 -0.50 14.36
N TYR A 542 -14.02 -0.70 15.05
CA TYR A 542 -15.32 -0.18 14.67
C TYR A 542 -15.94 0.64 15.80
N LEU A 543 -16.78 1.62 15.44
CA LEU A 543 -17.75 2.16 16.39
C LEU A 543 -18.79 1.07 16.72
N GLN A 544 -19.00 0.80 18.00
CA GLN A 544 -19.93 -0.25 18.43
C GLN A 544 -21.36 0.04 17.96
N SER A 545 -21.77 1.31 17.97
CA SER A 545 -23.10 1.75 17.52
C SER A 545 -23.35 1.48 16.04
N GLU A 546 -22.34 1.64 15.18
CA GLU A 546 -22.47 1.36 13.75
C GLU A 546 -22.46 -0.15 13.48
N LEU A 547 -21.55 -0.88 14.14
CA LEU A 547 -21.41 -2.32 13.97
C LEU A 547 -22.64 -3.10 14.47
N ALA A 548 -23.36 -2.55 15.45
CA ALA A 548 -24.62 -3.12 15.94
C ALA A 548 -25.77 -3.03 14.91
N VAL A 549 -25.68 -2.12 13.94
CA VAL A 549 -26.69 -1.94 12.89
C VAL A 549 -26.40 -2.86 11.70
N ARG A 550 -25.14 -2.99 11.31
CA ARG A 550 -24.72 -3.82 10.16
C ARG A 550 -23.23 -4.17 10.23
N GLU A 551 -22.83 -5.27 9.60
CA GLU A 551 -21.44 -5.73 9.60
C GLU A 551 -20.63 -5.34 8.35
N ASP A 552 -21.28 -5.02 7.23
CA ASP A 552 -20.64 -4.64 5.97
C ASP A 552 -20.34 -3.14 5.90
N ILE A 553 -19.64 -2.62 6.91
CA ILE A 553 -19.23 -1.21 7.03
C ILE A 553 -17.72 -1.08 7.10
N SER A 554 -17.20 0.09 6.72
CA SER A 554 -15.79 0.40 6.88
C SER A 554 -15.43 0.55 8.36
N PRO A 555 -14.29 0.02 8.83
CA PRO A 555 -13.75 0.33 10.15
C PRO A 555 -13.47 1.83 10.33
N VAL A 556 -13.29 2.26 11.58
CA VAL A 556 -12.68 3.57 11.89
C VAL A 556 -11.16 3.53 11.87
N TYR A 557 -10.58 2.32 11.98
CA TYR A 557 -9.14 2.09 11.90
C TYR A 557 -8.86 0.67 11.40
N THR A 558 -7.78 0.55 10.63
CA THR A 558 -7.33 -0.67 9.95
C THR A 558 -5.82 -0.75 10.06
N HIS A 559 -5.28 -1.90 10.45
CA HIS A 559 -3.84 -2.14 10.49
C HIS A 559 -3.51 -3.60 10.24
N GLU A 560 -2.71 -3.88 9.22
CA GLU A 560 -2.10 -5.19 9.04
C GLU A 560 -1.00 -5.40 10.09
N LEU A 561 -1.19 -6.38 10.97
CA LEU A 561 -0.25 -6.66 12.05
C LEU A 561 1.09 -7.13 11.50
N ARG A 562 2.19 -6.63 12.08
CA ARG A 562 3.58 -6.94 11.71
C ARG A 562 4.27 -7.77 12.79
N PRO A 563 5.33 -8.54 12.45
CA PRO A 563 6.10 -9.25 13.47
C PRO A 563 6.69 -8.33 14.56
N SER A 564 6.96 -7.07 14.19
CA SER A 564 7.46 -6.01 15.07
C SER A 564 6.40 -5.41 15.99
N ASP A 565 5.11 -5.64 15.75
CA ASP A 565 4.05 -4.93 16.47
C ASP A 565 3.79 -5.60 17.82
N ASP A 566 4.19 -4.95 18.90
CA ASP A 566 3.83 -5.37 20.26
C ASP A 566 2.54 -4.69 20.72
N VAL A 567 2.48 -3.38 20.55
CA VAL A 567 1.35 -2.54 21.00
C VAL A 567 1.04 -1.54 19.90
N LEU A 568 -0.25 -1.38 19.58
CA LEU A 568 -0.72 -0.30 18.73
C LEU A 568 -1.22 0.85 19.60
N ALA A 569 -0.66 2.04 19.40
CA ALA A 569 -1.10 3.27 20.05
C ALA A 569 -2.02 4.06 19.13
N ILE A 570 -3.24 4.33 19.58
CA ILE A 570 -4.28 5.03 18.80
C ILE A 570 -4.95 6.09 19.66
N HIS A 571 -5.30 7.23 19.07
CA HIS A 571 -6.02 8.31 19.77
C HIS A 571 -7.52 8.19 19.47
N LEU A 572 -8.31 7.80 20.47
CA LEU A 572 -9.75 7.57 20.30
C LEU A 572 -10.56 8.60 21.06
N VAL A 573 -11.60 9.15 20.41
CA VAL A 573 -12.60 9.93 21.14
C VAL A 573 -13.36 9.03 22.14
N PRO A 574 -13.82 9.58 23.28
CA PRO A 574 -14.67 8.84 24.21
C PRO A 574 -15.85 8.17 23.51
N GLY A 575 -16.09 6.91 23.83
CA GLY A 575 -17.09 6.09 23.14
C GLY A 575 -16.89 4.59 23.29
N ARG A 576 -17.81 3.83 22.69
CA ARG A 576 -17.77 2.36 22.64
C ARG A 576 -17.28 1.89 21.29
N TYR A 577 -16.29 1.03 21.31
CA TYR A 577 -15.69 0.44 20.13
C TYR A 577 -15.69 -1.07 20.20
N VAL A 578 -15.55 -1.71 19.06
CA VAL A 578 -15.29 -3.15 18.94
C VAL A 578 -14.07 -3.31 18.06
N TYR A 579 -13.03 -3.97 18.56
CA TYR A 579 -11.92 -4.36 17.69
C TYR A 579 -12.01 -5.85 17.36
N ARG A 580 -11.62 -6.18 16.13
CA ARG A 580 -11.57 -7.52 15.59
C ARG A 580 -10.16 -7.81 15.10
N VAL A 581 -9.71 -9.05 15.28
CA VAL A 581 -8.49 -9.56 14.64
C VAL A 581 -8.88 -10.71 13.73
N LEU A 582 -8.62 -10.53 12.44
CA LEU A 582 -8.94 -11.50 11.39
C LEU A 582 -7.63 -12.06 10.84
N SER A 583 -7.54 -13.39 10.72
CA SER A 583 -6.48 -14.01 9.91
C SER A 583 -6.71 -13.77 8.41
N GLU A 584 -5.71 -14.05 7.58
CA GLU A 584 -5.83 -14.07 6.11
C GLU A 584 -6.87 -15.07 5.58
N LYS A 585 -7.26 -16.05 6.41
CA LYS A 585 -8.36 -16.99 6.13
C LYS A 585 -9.69 -16.48 6.69
N LEU A 586 -9.72 -15.26 7.19
CA LEU A 586 -10.84 -14.55 7.84
C LEU A 586 -11.45 -15.29 9.03
N LYS A 587 -10.68 -16.16 9.68
CA LYS A 587 -11.04 -16.62 11.02
C LYS A 587 -10.93 -15.42 11.95
N GLU A 588 -12.03 -15.06 12.60
CA GLU A 588 -12.05 -14.09 13.70
C GLU A 588 -11.36 -14.73 14.90
N GLU A 589 -10.11 -14.33 15.13
CA GLU A 589 -9.28 -14.80 16.24
C GLU A 589 -9.62 -14.05 17.53
N LYS A 590 -10.19 -12.85 17.40
CA LYS A 590 -10.58 -11.99 18.51
C LYS A 590 -11.70 -11.03 18.11
N ARG A 591 -12.63 -10.82 19.03
CA ARG A 591 -13.61 -9.73 19.03
C ARG A 591 -13.79 -9.25 20.46
N GLU A 592 -13.55 -7.98 20.71
CA GLU A 592 -13.62 -7.42 22.06
C GLU A 592 -14.16 -5.99 22.05
N GLU A 593 -14.97 -5.69 23.06
CA GLU A 593 -15.47 -4.34 23.30
C GLU A 593 -14.41 -3.51 24.02
N LEU A 594 -14.26 -2.27 23.58
CA LEU A 594 -13.39 -1.28 24.17
C LEU A 594 -14.24 -0.06 24.56
N MET A 595 -14.18 0.32 25.84
CA MET A 595 -14.78 1.54 26.34
C MET A 595 -13.70 2.59 26.56
N VAL A 596 -13.77 3.69 25.81
CA VAL A 596 -12.89 4.86 25.99
C VAL A 596 -13.67 5.89 26.80
N ARG A 597 -13.16 6.23 27.99
CA ARG A 597 -13.80 7.15 28.93
C ARG A 597 -13.43 8.60 28.68
#